data_AF-A0A921IR56-F1
#
_entry.id   AF-A0A921IR56-F1
#
_cell.length_a   1.000
_cell.length_b   1.000
_cell.length_c   1.000
_cell.angle_alpha   90.00
_cell.angle_beta   90.00
_cell.angle_gamma   90.00
#
_symmetry.space_group_name_H-M   'P 1'
#
loop_
_entity.id
_entity.type
_entity.pdbx_description
1 polymer ?
#
loop_
_entity_poly.entity_id
_entity_poly.type
_entity_poly.pdbx_seq_one_letter_code
_entity_poly.pdbx_strand_id
1 'polypeptide(L)'
;MFAPEKREAALELYDRLGSVRAVVAELGYPSVRCLYGWIARRDGAGRARPRAVRCSAQEKAAAARRVLSGERCADVAADVGVSAATVLNWRRAYVEEGVGALMTGDDVRRPGPRADAGSLPDDAGELKRMVLELQLENDLMRQVVELLKKDPGVDPARLSNREKAQVIDAMRGTYSLVSVNAFFTDSANGAQPTAQTRFHRSR
;
A
#
# COMPACT_ATOMS: atom_id res chain seq x y z
N MET A 1 -19.58 -32.33 -22.84
CA MET A 1 -20.37 -31.09 -23.01
C MET A 1 -21.81 -31.53 -23.30
N PHE A 2 -22.82 -31.02 -22.59
CA PHE A 2 -24.22 -31.39 -22.88
C PHE A 2 -24.71 -30.65 -24.12
N ALA A 3 -25.56 -31.29 -24.92
CA ALA A 3 -26.21 -30.65 -26.06
C ALA A 3 -27.01 -29.42 -25.60
N PRO A 4 -27.08 -28.33 -26.39
CA PRO A 4 -27.78 -27.10 -26.02
C PRO A 4 -29.27 -27.36 -25.73
N GLU A 5 -29.90 -28.24 -26.49
CA GLU A 5 -31.30 -28.66 -26.31
C GLU A 5 -31.55 -29.30 -24.92
N LYS A 6 -30.61 -30.12 -24.45
CA LYS A 6 -30.68 -30.75 -23.12
C LYS A 6 -30.53 -29.74 -21.98
N ARG A 7 -29.80 -28.65 -22.23
CA ARG A 7 -29.67 -27.55 -21.27
C ARG A 7 -30.94 -26.72 -21.19
N GLU A 8 -31.57 -26.45 -22.33
CA GLU A 8 -32.81 -25.68 -22.41
C GLU A 8 -33.99 -26.43 -21.77
N ALA A 9 -34.17 -27.71 -22.11
CA ALA A 9 -35.22 -28.55 -21.52
C ALA A 9 -35.12 -28.65 -19.98
N ALA A 10 -33.90 -28.71 -19.44
CA ALA A 10 -33.67 -28.72 -17.98
C ALA A 10 -33.99 -27.38 -17.31
N LEU A 11 -33.78 -26.25 -18.01
CA LEU A 11 -34.13 -24.92 -17.50
C LEU A 11 -35.64 -24.67 -17.57
N GLU A 12 -36.31 -25.10 -18.64
CA GLU A 12 -37.78 -25.02 -18.75
C GLU A 12 -38.49 -25.90 -17.72
N LEU A 13 -37.95 -27.10 -17.47
CA LEU A 13 -38.49 -27.97 -16.43
C LEU A 13 -38.26 -27.37 -15.03
N TYR A 14 -37.14 -26.68 -14.82
CA TYR A 14 -36.89 -25.92 -13.60
C TYR A 14 -37.89 -24.78 -13.42
N ASP A 15 -38.22 -24.04 -14.47
CA ASP A 15 -39.21 -22.95 -14.39
C ASP A 15 -40.62 -23.46 -14.06
N ARG A 16 -40.94 -24.70 -14.45
CA ARG A 16 -42.22 -25.35 -14.10
C ARG A 16 -42.24 -25.96 -12.70
N LEU A 17 -41.16 -26.63 -12.28
CA LEU A 17 -41.11 -27.37 -11.01
C LEU A 17 -40.61 -26.54 -9.82
N GLY A 18 -39.88 -25.45 -10.08
CA GLY A 18 -39.25 -24.61 -9.05
C GLY A 18 -38.14 -25.28 -8.24
N SER A 19 -37.82 -26.56 -8.51
CA SER A 19 -36.88 -27.36 -7.69
C SER A 19 -35.82 -28.05 -8.54
N VAL A 20 -34.55 -27.70 -8.29
CA VAL A 20 -33.38 -28.31 -8.95
C VAL A 20 -33.31 -29.82 -8.72
N ARG A 21 -33.67 -30.31 -7.53
CA ARG A 21 -33.64 -31.75 -7.23
C ARG A 21 -34.73 -32.52 -7.96
N ALA A 22 -35.91 -31.92 -8.14
CA ALA A 22 -37.01 -32.53 -8.89
C ALA A 22 -36.65 -32.67 -10.38
N VAL A 23 -36.05 -31.62 -10.97
CA VAL A 23 -35.57 -31.64 -12.35
C VAL A 23 -34.54 -32.75 -12.60
N VAL A 24 -33.59 -32.91 -11.68
CA VAL A 24 -32.54 -33.93 -11.80
C VAL A 24 -33.11 -35.34 -11.58
N ALA A 25 -34.12 -35.49 -10.73
CA ALA A 25 -34.81 -36.77 -10.52
C ALA A 25 -35.63 -37.20 -11.75
N GLU A 26 -36.28 -36.25 -12.44
CA GLU A 26 -37.08 -36.56 -13.63
C GLU A 26 -36.24 -36.79 -14.89
N LEU A 27 -35.22 -35.96 -15.13
CA LEU A 27 -34.42 -36.06 -16.35
C LEU A 27 -33.25 -37.05 -16.21
N GLY A 28 -32.82 -37.38 -14.99
CA GLY A 28 -31.62 -38.18 -14.73
C GLY A 28 -30.30 -37.46 -15.04
N TYR A 29 -30.37 -36.23 -15.52
CA TYR A 29 -29.28 -35.30 -15.82
C TYR A 29 -29.81 -33.86 -15.71
N PRO A 30 -28.96 -32.83 -15.66
CA PRO A 30 -27.54 -32.86 -15.29
C PRO A 30 -27.39 -33.07 -13.77
N SER A 31 -26.18 -32.96 -13.21
CA SER A 31 -26.04 -32.94 -11.74
C SER A 31 -26.63 -31.66 -11.13
N VAL A 32 -27.05 -31.73 -9.86
CA VAL A 32 -27.58 -30.57 -9.10
C VAL A 32 -26.65 -29.35 -9.20
N ARG A 33 -25.34 -29.54 -9.03
CA ARG A 33 -24.33 -28.46 -9.17
C ARG A 33 -24.29 -27.87 -10.57
N CYS A 34 -24.48 -28.70 -11.60
CA CYS A 34 -24.48 -28.26 -12.99
C CYS A 34 -25.72 -27.41 -13.30
N LEU A 35 -26.90 -27.82 -12.84
CA LEU A 35 -28.14 -27.07 -13.04
C LEU A 35 -28.12 -25.72 -12.30
N TYR A 36 -27.62 -25.66 -11.05
CA TYR A 36 -27.37 -24.38 -10.37
C TYR A 36 -26.44 -23.46 -11.17
N GLY A 37 -25.39 -24.03 -11.77
CA GLY A 37 -24.48 -23.27 -12.62
C GLY A 37 -25.11 -22.79 -13.93
N TRP A 38 -26.15 -23.46 -14.45
CA TRP A 38 -26.92 -23.01 -15.62
C TRP A 38 -27.91 -21.90 -15.25
N ILE A 39 -28.63 -22.07 -14.14
CA ILE A 39 -29.55 -21.06 -13.58
C ILE A 39 -28.80 -19.78 -13.27
N ALA A 40 -27.67 -19.87 -12.54
CA ALA A 40 -26.84 -18.70 -12.22
C ALA A 40 -26.29 -17.96 -13.46
N ARG A 41 -26.06 -18.68 -14.57
CA ARG A 41 -25.66 -18.07 -15.85
C ARG A 41 -26.83 -17.44 -16.60
N ARG A 42 -28.02 -18.04 -16.54
CA ARG A 42 -29.26 -17.51 -17.11
C ARG A 42 -29.69 -16.22 -16.41
N ASP A 43 -29.68 -16.24 -15.08
CA ASP A 43 -30.18 -15.15 -14.24
C ASP A 43 -29.14 -14.03 -14.06
N GLY A 44 -28.03 -14.08 -14.79
CA GLY A 44 -26.97 -13.07 -14.73
C GLY A 44 -26.19 -13.04 -13.41
N ALA A 45 -26.36 -14.02 -12.51
CA ALA A 45 -25.60 -14.16 -11.27
C ALA A 45 -24.11 -14.49 -11.51
N GLY A 46 -23.74 -14.85 -12.74
CA GLY A 46 -22.36 -14.91 -13.22
C GLY A 46 -21.74 -13.56 -13.59
N ARG A 47 -22.06 -12.46 -12.88
CA ARG A 47 -21.39 -11.17 -13.12
C ARG A 47 -19.88 -11.36 -12.99
N ALA A 48 -19.14 -10.98 -14.02
CA ALA A 48 -17.69 -10.85 -13.96
C ALA A 48 -17.36 -10.04 -12.71
N ARG A 49 -16.52 -10.60 -11.82
CA ARG A 49 -16.04 -9.84 -10.67
C ARG A 49 -15.47 -8.52 -11.20
N PRO A 50 -15.89 -7.34 -10.69
CA PRO A 50 -15.32 -6.09 -11.11
C PRO A 50 -13.80 -6.20 -11.00
N ARG A 51 -13.11 -5.79 -12.07
CA ARG A 51 -11.65 -5.90 -12.16
C ARG A 51 -11.06 -5.22 -10.93
N ALA A 52 -10.26 -5.95 -10.15
CA ALA A 52 -9.67 -5.42 -8.94
C ALA A 52 -8.87 -4.15 -9.29
N VAL A 53 -9.28 -3.01 -8.73
CA VAL A 53 -8.52 -1.77 -8.85
C VAL A 53 -7.17 -2.02 -8.19
N ARG A 54 -6.09 -1.86 -8.96
CA ARG A 54 -4.74 -1.93 -8.42
C ARG A 54 -4.40 -0.56 -7.87
N CYS A 55 -4.44 -0.44 -6.54
CA CYS A 55 -3.91 0.72 -5.84
C CYS A 55 -2.56 0.33 -5.23
N SER A 56 -1.56 1.19 -5.37
CA SER A 56 -0.30 1.15 -4.64
C SER A 56 -0.53 1.38 -3.14
N ALA A 57 0.42 0.97 -2.30
CA ALA A 57 0.36 1.24 -0.86
C ALA A 57 0.21 2.74 -0.54
N GLN A 58 0.83 3.60 -1.35
CA GLN A 58 0.79 5.05 -1.18
C GLN A 58 -0.58 5.64 -1.51
N GLU A 59 -1.24 5.14 -2.56
CA GLU A 59 -2.61 5.53 -2.91
C GLU A 59 -3.62 5.07 -1.84
N LYS A 60 -3.46 3.84 -1.33
CA LYS A 60 -4.27 3.34 -0.20
C LYS A 60 -4.09 4.21 1.04
N ALA A 61 -2.84 4.60 1.35
CA ALA A 61 -2.52 5.46 2.48
C ALA A 61 -3.08 6.88 2.31
N ALA A 62 -3.05 7.43 1.09
CA ALA A 62 -3.66 8.72 0.80
C ALA A 62 -5.18 8.69 1.02
N ALA A 63 -5.86 7.63 0.55
CA ALA A 63 -7.29 7.42 0.80
C ALA A 63 -7.59 7.30 2.30
N ALA A 64 -6.78 6.56 3.06
CA ALA A 64 -6.91 6.45 4.51
C ALA A 64 -6.76 7.80 5.23
N ARG A 65 -5.76 8.62 4.82
CA ARG A 65 -5.56 9.97 5.36
C ARG A 65 -6.74 10.89 5.09
N ARG A 66 -7.32 10.88 3.88
CA ARG A 66 -8.53 11.64 3.54
C ARG A 66 -9.68 11.34 4.49
N VAL A 67 -9.91 10.06 4.77
CA VAL A 67 -10.94 9.64 5.74
C VAL A 67 -10.61 10.07 7.17
N LEU A 68 -9.34 10.02 7.59
CA LEU A 68 -8.91 10.52 8.89
C LEU A 68 -9.07 12.04 9.02
N SER A 69 -8.94 12.79 7.93
CA SER A 69 -9.20 14.23 7.86
C SER A 69 -10.69 14.59 7.88
N GLY A 70 -11.59 13.59 7.92
CA GLY A 70 -13.04 13.79 8.07
C GLY A 70 -13.87 13.52 6.82
N GLU A 71 -13.28 13.13 5.70
CA GLU A 71 -14.04 12.76 4.50
C GLU A 71 -14.79 11.43 4.68
N ARG A 72 -15.97 11.30 4.08
CA ARG A 72 -16.75 10.06 4.19
C ARG A 72 -16.11 8.96 3.33
N CYS A 73 -16.10 7.74 3.85
CA CYS A 73 -15.56 6.58 3.14
C CYS A 73 -16.23 6.35 1.77
N ALA A 74 -17.51 6.70 1.62
CA ALA A 74 -18.24 6.54 0.36
C ALA A 74 -17.72 7.48 -0.74
N ASP A 75 -17.42 8.73 -0.39
CA ASP A 75 -16.94 9.73 -1.35
C ASP A 75 -15.51 9.38 -1.81
N VAL A 76 -14.64 9.03 -0.85
CA VAL A 76 -13.27 8.57 -1.14
C VAL A 76 -13.27 7.28 -1.97
N ALA A 77 -14.22 6.38 -1.72
CA ALA A 77 -14.34 5.13 -2.47
C ALA A 77 -14.79 5.35 -3.91
N ALA A 78 -15.71 6.29 -4.14
CA ALA A 78 -16.13 6.68 -5.49
C ALA A 78 -14.95 7.27 -6.30
N ASP A 79 -14.15 8.15 -5.69
CA ASP A 79 -12.96 8.74 -6.33
C ASP A 79 -11.91 7.70 -6.71
N VAL A 80 -11.67 6.72 -5.83
CA VAL A 80 -10.66 5.67 -6.02
C VAL A 80 -11.20 4.51 -6.87
N GLY A 81 -12.52 4.42 -7.06
CA GLY A 81 -13.18 3.33 -7.78
C GLY A 81 -13.26 2.00 -7.00
N VAL A 82 -13.21 2.06 -5.66
CA VAL A 82 -13.31 0.88 -4.78
C VAL A 82 -14.59 0.91 -3.94
N SER A 83 -14.80 -0.10 -3.09
CA SER A 83 -15.93 -0.10 -2.16
C SER A 83 -15.62 0.71 -0.90
N ALA A 84 -16.64 1.32 -0.29
CA ALA A 84 -16.48 2.03 0.99
C ALA A 84 -15.94 1.12 2.11
N ALA A 85 -16.29 -0.17 2.09
CA ALA A 85 -15.73 -1.16 3.01
C ALA A 85 -14.23 -1.37 2.82
N THR A 86 -13.75 -1.32 1.57
CA THR A 86 -12.32 -1.39 1.24
C THR A 86 -11.57 -0.19 1.83
N VAL A 87 -12.09 1.02 1.65
CA VAL A 87 -11.49 2.25 2.22
C VAL A 87 -11.47 2.21 3.74
N LEU A 88 -12.55 1.71 4.37
CA LEU A 88 -12.60 1.53 5.82
C LEU A 88 -11.52 0.57 6.33
N ASN A 89 -11.30 -0.55 5.63
CA ASN A 89 -10.25 -1.50 5.95
C ASN A 89 -8.86 -0.88 5.80
N TRP A 90 -8.62 -0.09 4.74
CA TRP A 90 -7.36 0.63 4.60
C TRP A 90 -7.14 1.65 5.72
N ARG A 91 -8.17 2.38 6.13
CA ARG A 91 -8.08 3.31 7.26
C ARG A 91 -7.71 2.58 8.55
N ARG A 92 -8.33 1.44 8.85
CA ARG A 92 -8.03 0.64 10.06
C ARG A 92 -6.57 0.16 10.05
N ALA A 93 -6.16 -0.49 8.97
CA ALA A 93 -4.78 -0.96 8.79
C ALA A 93 -3.75 0.18 8.89
N TYR A 94 -4.08 1.35 8.32
CA TYR A 94 -3.22 2.53 8.39
C TYR A 94 -3.08 3.10 9.81
N VAL A 95 -4.14 3.05 10.63
CA VAL A 95 -4.08 3.52 12.02
C VAL A 95 -3.27 2.57 12.89
N GLU A 96 -3.35 1.27 12.65
CA GLU A 96 -2.67 0.25 13.46
C GLU A 96 -1.17 0.15 13.12
N GLU A 97 -0.82 0.11 11.83
CA GLU A 97 0.54 -0.25 11.38
C GLU A 97 1.07 0.69 10.27
N GLY A 98 0.36 1.77 9.96
CA GLY A 98 0.77 2.75 8.96
C GLY A 98 0.74 2.23 7.52
N VAL A 99 1.60 2.80 6.66
CA VAL A 99 1.67 2.44 5.23
C VAL A 99 2.11 0.98 5.03
N GLY A 100 2.85 0.41 5.97
CA GLY A 100 3.38 -0.96 5.90
C GLY A 100 2.27 -2.02 5.76
N ALA A 101 1.19 -1.90 6.53
CA ALA A 101 0.05 -2.83 6.45
C ALA A 101 -0.78 -2.69 5.16
N LEU A 102 -0.54 -1.65 4.36
CA LEU A 102 -1.19 -1.45 3.08
C LEU A 102 -0.34 -1.99 1.91
N MET A 103 0.89 -2.41 2.18
CA MET A 103 1.76 -3.04 1.19
C MET A 103 1.27 -4.45 0.88
N THR A 104 1.23 -4.74 -0.41
CA THR A 104 0.96 -6.08 -0.93
C THR A 104 2.29 -6.85 -1.05
N GLY A 105 2.26 -8.19 -1.08
CA GLY A 105 3.48 -8.99 -1.25
C GLY A 105 4.27 -8.63 -2.51
N ASP A 106 3.59 -8.17 -3.56
CA ASP A 106 4.21 -7.62 -4.77
C ASP A 106 4.92 -6.27 -4.53
N ASP A 107 4.42 -5.43 -3.63
CA ASP A 107 5.06 -4.14 -3.29
C ASP A 107 6.37 -4.35 -2.54
N VAL A 108 6.43 -5.37 -1.67
CA VAL A 108 7.65 -5.75 -0.93
C VAL A 108 8.69 -6.38 -1.85
N ARG A 109 8.27 -7.14 -2.87
CA ARG A 109 9.16 -7.81 -3.81
C ARG A 109 9.66 -6.92 -4.93
N ARG A 110 8.97 -5.82 -5.23
CA ARG A 110 9.43 -4.86 -6.25
C ARG A 110 10.70 -4.19 -5.77
N PRO A 111 11.81 -4.28 -6.54
CA PRO A 111 12.98 -3.45 -6.28
C PRO A 111 12.55 -1.99 -6.24
N GLY A 112 13.07 -1.23 -5.27
CA GLY A 112 12.87 0.22 -5.24
C GLY A 112 13.33 0.88 -6.54
N PRO A 113 13.06 2.19 -6.71
CA PRO A 113 13.57 2.95 -7.84
C PRO A 113 15.07 2.68 -7.99
N ARG A 114 15.48 2.11 -9.12
CA ARG A 114 16.91 1.98 -9.43
C ARG A 114 17.39 3.39 -9.75
N ALA A 115 18.38 3.86 -9.00
CA ALA A 115 19.09 5.06 -9.39
C ALA A 115 19.60 4.85 -10.83
N ASP A 116 19.36 5.84 -11.69
CA ASP A 116 19.99 5.85 -13.00
C ASP A 116 21.51 5.91 -12.78
N ALA A 117 22.23 4.90 -13.27
CA ALA A 117 23.69 4.88 -13.15
C ALA A 117 24.33 6.11 -13.81
N GLY A 118 23.68 6.70 -14.82
CA GLY A 118 24.10 7.94 -15.48
C GLY A 118 23.79 9.23 -14.70
N SER A 119 23.06 9.14 -13.58
CA SER A 119 22.83 10.27 -12.66
C SER A 119 23.85 10.35 -11.51
N LEU A 120 24.73 9.35 -11.40
CA LEU A 120 25.78 9.31 -10.39
C LEU A 120 26.98 10.13 -10.89
N PRO A 121 27.68 10.85 -10.00
CA PRO A 121 28.94 11.48 -10.36
C PRO A 121 29.99 10.44 -10.76
N ASP A 122 30.74 10.73 -11.84
CA ASP A 122 31.87 9.91 -12.27
C ASP A 122 33.10 10.06 -11.34
N ASP A 123 33.14 11.12 -10.52
CA ASP A 123 34.22 11.36 -9.57
C ASP A 123 34.11 10.43 -8.35
N ALA A 124 35.13 9.59 -8.16
CA ALA A 124 35.19 8.65 -7.04
C ALA A 124 35.25 9.36 -5.67
N GLY A 125 35.74 10.61 -5.61
CA GLY A 125 35.74 11.40 -4.39
C GLY A 125 34.35 11.89 -4.01
N GLU A 126 33.61 12.43 -4.96
CA GLU A 126 32.23 12.86 -4.82
C GLU A 126 31.32 11.69 -4.44
N LEU A 127 31.49 10.54 -5.10
CA LEU A 127 30.73 9.33 -4.77
C LEU A 127 30.99 8.86 -3.33
N LYS A 128 32.24 8.90 -2.85
CA LYS A 128 32.58 8.57 -1.45
C LYS A 128 31.92 9.55 -0.46
N ARG A 129 31.84 10.84 -0.80
CA ARG A 129 31.14 11.83 0.04
C ARG A 129 29.64 11.55 0.11
N MET A 130 29.02 11.27 -1.03
CA MET A 130 27.60 10.90 -1.09
C MET A 130 27.30 9.65 -0.28
N VAL A 131 28.16 8.61 -0.38
CA VAL A 131 28.01 7.39 0.41
C VAL A 131 28.07 7.70 1.91
N LEU A 132 29.03 8.52 2.35
CA LEU A 132 29.16 8.90 3.75
C LEU A 132 27.95 9.70 4.25
N GLU A 133 27.43 10.63 3.43
CA GLU A 133 26.23 11.41 3.74
C GLU A 133 24.99 10.51 3.87
N LEU A 134 24.78 9.60 2.92
CA LEU A 134 23.66 8.65 2.95
C LEU A 134 23.74 7.65 4.11
N GLN A 135 24.96 7.27 4.53
CA GLN A 135 25.19 6.45 5.72
C GLN A 135 24.82 7.22 6.99
N LEU A 136 25.25 8.48 7.11
CA LEU A 136 24.89 9.35 8.22
C LEU A 136 23.37 9.52 8.34
N GLU A 137 22.69 9.80 7.21
CA GLU A 137 21.23 9.96 7.19
C GLU A 137 20.51 8.67 7.61
N ASN A 138 20.94 7.51 7.09
CA ASN A 138 20.35 6.21 7.47
C ASN A 138 20.51 5.93 8.96
N ASP A 139 21.71 6.13 9.51
CA ASP A 139 21.97 5.85 10.92
C ASP A 139 21.22 6.81 11.84
N LEU A 140 21.08 8.07 11.43
CA LEU A 140 20.26 9.05 12.14
C LEU A 140 18.78 8.63 12.13
N MET A 141 18.24 8.23 10.98
CA MET A 141 16.85 7.74 10.89
C MET A 141 16.63 6.49 11.77
N ARG A 142 17.58 5.55 11.78
CA ARG A 142 17.53 4.38 12.67
C ARG A 142 17.49 4.79 14.14
N GLN A 143 18.30 5.78 14.52
CA GLN A 143 18.32 6.25 15.90
C GLN A 143 17.03 6.98 16.29
N VAL A 144 16.42 7.73 15.37
CA VAL A 144 15.10 8.33 15.57
C VAL A 144 14.02 7.24 15.73
N VAL A 145 14.09 6.15 14.95
CA VAL A 145 13.18 5.00 15.10
C VAL A 145 13.37 4.32 16.46
N GLU A 146 14.61 4.12 16.92
CA GLU A 146 14.86 3.59 18.26
C GLU A 146 14.34 4.50 19.37
N LEU A 147 14.36 5.81 19.15
CA LEU A 147 13.77 6.77 20.07
C LEU A 147 12.23 6.67 20.09
N LEU A 148 11.58 6.55 18.92
CA LEU A 148 10.13 6.32 18.81
C LEU A 148 9.67 5.02 19.47
N LYS A 149 10.49 3.96 19.40
CA LYS A 149 10.19 2.70 20.08
C LYS A 149 10.18 2.85 21.61
N LYS A 150 11.02 3.73 22.17
CA LYS A 150 11.10 3.99 23.61
C LYS A 150 10.00 4.94 24.09
N ASP A 151 9.66 5.93 23.28
CA ASP A 151 8.60 6.88 23.55
C ASP A 151 7.73 7.10 22.29
N PRO A 152 6.58 6.41 22.19
CA PRO A 152 5.66 6.55 21.06
C PRO A 152 5.06 7.96 20.90
N GLY A 153 5.19 8.84 21.91
CA GLY A 153 4.70 10.22 21.85
C GLY A 153 5.61 11.18 21.10
N VAL A 154 6.80 10.74 20.67
CA VAL A 154 7.76 11.60 19.98
C VAL A 154 7.35 11.84 18.54
N ASP A 155 7.42 13.11 18.12
CA ASP A 155 7.22 13.48 16.72
C ASP A 155 8.57 13.47 15.98
N PRO A 156 8.82 12.50 15.07
CA PRO A 156 10.09 12.42 14.36
C PRO A 156 10.31 13.60 13.39
N ALA A 157 9.27 14.33 13.02
CA ALA A 157 9.39 15.55 12.22
C ALA A 157 9.76 16.77 13.06
N ARG A 158 9.58 16.72 14.39
CA ARG A 158 9.76 17.85 15.31
C ARG A 158 10.40 17.42 16.63
N LEU A 159 11.60 16.86 16.53
CA LEU A 159 12.34 16.44 17.71
C LEU A 159 12.65 17.62 18.64
N SER A 160 12.37 17.45 19.93
CA SER A 160 12.77 18.41 20.96
C SER A 160 14.29 18.46 21.10
N ASN A 161 14.83 19.52 21.71
CA ASN A 161 16.28 19.62 21.94
C ASN A 161 16.83 18.46 22.78
N ARG A 162 16.00 17.92 23.70
CA ARG A 162 16.34 16.74 24.50
C ARG A 162 16.40 15.48 23.64
N GLU A 163 15.47 15.29 22.72
CA GLU A 163 15.47 14.15 21.79
C GLU A 163 16.64 14.24 20.82
N LYS A 164 16.91 15.42 20.27
CA LYS A 164 18.10 15.68 19.44
C LYS A 164 19.38 15.30 20.17
N ALA A 165 19.52 15.69 21.43
CA ALA A 165 20.68 15.33 22.24
C ALA A 165 20.83 13.81 22.42
N GLN A 166 19.74 13.07 22.60
CA GLN A 166 19.77 11.60 22.70
C GLN A 166 20.23 10.94 21.39
N VAL A 167 19.78 11.44 20.25
CA VAL A 167 20.23 10.95 18.94
C VAL A 167 21.71 11.26 18.72
N ILE A 168 22.14 12.48 19.01
CA ILE A 168 23.55 12.91 18.90
C ILE A 168 24.44 12.05 19.80
N ASP A 169 24.02 11.79 21.03
CA ASP A 169 24.82 11.03 21.97
C ASP A 169 24.97 9.56 21.55
N ALA A 170 23.92 8.96 21.00
CA ALA A 170 23.98 7.60 20.48
C ALA A 170 24.85 7.43 19.23
N MET A 171 25.06 8.52 18.47
CA MET A 171 25.91 8.53 17.27
C MET A 171 27.36 8.98 17.56
N ARG A 172 27.67 9.28 18.84
CA ARG A 172 28.99 9.71 19.27
C ARG A 172 30.02 8.61 19.01
N GLY A 173 31.14 8.98 18.39
CA GLY A 173 32.25 8.06 18.09
C GLY A 173 32.25 7.53 16.66
N THR A 174 31.11 7.51 15.98
CA THR A 174 31.02 7.16 14.54
C THR A 174 31.09 8.39 13.65
N TYR A 175 30.42 9.47 14.05
CA TYR A 175 30.35 10.71 13.29
C TYR A 175 30.80 11.90 14.13
N SER A 176 31.29 12.96 13.46
CA SER A 176 31.62 14.21 14.14
C SER A 176 30.34 14.93 14.59
N LEU A 177 30.40 15.63 15.73
CA LEU A 177 29.26 16.42 16.23
C LEU A 177 28.78 17.47 15.21
N VAL A 178 29.72 18.05 14.45
CA VAL A 178 29.40 19.03 13.40
C VAL A 178 28.55 18.40 12.30
N SER A 179 28.92 17.19 11.86
CA SER A 179 28.20 16.45 10.81
C SER A 179 26.76 16.11 11.25
N VAL A 180 26.58 15.60 12.47
CA VAL A 180 25.26 15.23 12.98
C VAL A 180 24.39 16.46 13.23
N ASN A 181 24.96 17.55 13.76
CA ASN A 181 24.21 18.77 14.04
C ASN A 181 23.75 19.49 12.76
N ALA A 182 24.54 19.43 11.69
CA ALA A 182 24.19 20.01 10.39
C ALA A 182 22.84 19.47 9.85
N PHE A 183 22.57 18.18 10.05
CA PHE A 183 21.30 17.56 9.65
C PHE A 183 20.10 18.18 10.37
N PHE A 184 20.21 18.39 11.69
CA PHE A 184 19.12 18.98 12.48
C PHE A 184 18.92 20.48 12.20
N THR A 185 19.94 21.18 11.71
CA THR A 185 19.84 22.60 11.31
C THR A 185 19.20 22.78 9.94
N ASP A 186 19.47 21.90 8.98
CA ASP A 186 18.87 21.98 7.64
C ASP A 186 17.35 21.77 7.67
N SER A 187 16.86 20.90 8.56
CA SER A 187 15.43 20.63 8.73
C SER A 187 14.64 21.81 9.33
N ALA A 188 15.30 22.75 10.03
CA ALA A 188 14.66 23.94 10.61
C ALA A 188 14.33 25.03 9.57
N ASN A 189 14.92 24.98 8.36
CA ASN A 189 14.68 25.94 7.27
C ASN A 189 13.51 25.56 6.34
N GLY A 190 12.63 24.63 6.76
CA GLY A 190 11.39 24.33 6.04
C GLY A 190 11.54 23.51 4.76
N ALA A 191 12.74 23.00 4.44
CA ALA A 191 12.91 22.02 3.39
C ALA A 191 12.86 20.62 4.01
N GLN A 192 11.82 19.84 3.67
CA GLN A 192 11.85 18.39 3.92
C GLN A 192 13.11 17.81 3.26
N PRO A 193 13.92 17.00 3.96
CA PRO A 193 14.94 16.21 3.30
C PRO A 193 14.21 15.05 2.63
N THR A 194 13.61 15.30 1.47
CA THR A 194 13.36 14.25 0.51
C THR A 194 14.65 14.07 -0.28
N ALA A 195 15.16 12.83 -0.32
CA ALA A 195 16.34 12.41 -1.09
C ALA A 195 16.27 12.74 -2.60
N GLN A 196 15.18 13.36 -3.07
CA GLN A 196 14.96 13.79 -4.45
C GLN A 196 15.17 15.30 -4.67
N THR A 197 15.24 16.14 -3.63
CA THR A 197 15.17 17.61 -3.82
C THR A 197 16.54 18.30 -3.91
N ARG A 198 17.65 17.60 -3.63
CA ARG A 198 19.01 18.17 -3.79
C ARG A 198 19.58 18.08 -5.21
N PHE A 199 18.94 17.36 -6.12
CA PHE A 199 19.46 17.13 -7.47
C PHE A 199 19.30 18.30 -8.46
N HIS A 200 18.80 19.47 -8.05
CA HIS A 200 18.53 20.59 -9.00
C HIS A 200 19.14 21.94 -8.61
N ARG A 201 20.20 21.98 -7.80
CA ARG A 201 21.01 23.20 -7.64
C ARG A 201 22.48 22.92 -7.83
N SER A 202 22.89 22.77 -9.09
CA SER A 202 24.16 23.28 -9.63
C SER A 202 24.25 23.01 -11.13
N ARG A 203 23.66 23.90 -11.94
CA ARG A 203 24.32 24.66 -13.02
C ARG A 203 23.36 25.70 -13.56
#